data_AF-A0ABD3JIT1-F1
#
_entry.id   AF-A0ABD3JIT1-F1
#
_cell.length_a   1.000
_cell.length_b   1.000
_cell.length_c   1.000
_cell.angle_alpha   90.00
_cell.angle_beta   90.00
_cell.angle_gamma   90.00
#
_symmetry.space_group_name_H-M   'P 1'
#
loop_
_entity.id
_entity.type
_entity.pdbx_description
1 polymer ?
#
loop_
_entity_poly.entity_id
_entity_poly.type
_entity_poly.pdbx_seq_one_letter_code
_entity_poly.pdbx_strand_id
1 'polypeptide(L)'
;MEKEQRRVFARLRSMEESFFRQKSRVRWLKEEDRNTKFFHQYVKKRQLRNRVLSIQDSEGNLISDPQRVQQCFLQYFQDLLAPQAQLGRPSVEEIREVIQHPLSID
;
A
#
# COMPACT_ATOMS: atom_id res chain seq x y z
N MET A 1 6.19 -1.98 -40.14
CA MET A 1 5.47 -3.06 -39.43
C MET A 1 6.36 -3.75 -38.41
N GLU A 2 7.41 -4.50 -38.81
CA GLU A 2 8.26 -5.24 -37.85
C GLU A 2 9.00 -4.37 -36.82
N LYS A 3 9.52 -3.21 -37.24
CA LYS A 3 10.24 -2.29 -36.35
C LYS A 3 9.34 -1.75 -35.23
N GLU A 4 8.06 -1.54 -35.53
CA GLU A 4 7.07 -1.07 -34.56
C GLU A 4 6.68 -2.18 -33.58
N GLN A 5 6.49 -3.40 -34.09
CA GLN A 5 6.25 -4.59 -33.26
C GLN A 5 7.40 -4.86 -32.28
N ARG A 6 8.65 -4.71 -32.72
CA ARG A 6 9.83 -4.84 -31.85
C ARG A 6 9.87 -3.79 -30.75
N ARG A 7 9.47 -2.54 -31.05
CA ARG A 7 9.38 -1.45 -30.06
C ARG A 7 8.31 -1.72 -29.02
N VAL A 8 7.11 -2.12 -29.45
CA VAL A 8 6.02 -2.47 -28.53
C VAL A 8 6.42 -3.65 -27.64
N PHE A 9 7.03 -4.68 -28.21
CA PHE A 9 7.50 -5.84 -27.45
C PHE A 9 8.54 -5.44 -26.39
N ALA A 10 9.55 -4.64 -26.76
CA ALA A 10 10.55 -4.15 -25.82
C ALA A 10 9.92 -3.32 -24.67
N ARG A 11 8.94 -2.47 -24.99
CA ARG A 11 8.21 -1.68 -23.99
C ARG A 11 7.43 -2.57 -23.02
N LEU A 12 6.64 -3.52 -23.52
CA LEU A 12 5.86 -4.44 -22.67
C LEU A 12 6.77 -5.25 -21.76
N ARG A 13 7.90 -5.72 -22.29
CA ARG A 13 8.91 -6.47 -21.52
C ARG A 13 9.52 -5.63 -20.38
N SER A 14 9.86 -4.37 -20.65
CA SER A 14 10.37 -3.45 -19.62
C SER A 14 9.34 -3.17 -18.53
N MET A 15 8.06 -3.01 -18.90
CA MET A 15 6.97 -2.83 -17.94
C MET A 15 6.76 -4.07 -17.07
N GLU A 16 6.81 -5.26 -17.67
CA GLU A 16 6.72 -6.54 -16.96
C GLU A 16 7.86 -6.70 -15.94
N GLU A 17 9.09 -6.41 -16.34
CA GLU A 17 10.26 -6.48 -15.47
C GLU A 17 10.14 -5.51 -14.28
N SER A 18 9.73 -4.26 -14.54
CA SER A 18 9.51 -3.25 -13.50
C SER A 18 8.43 -3.69 -12.50
N PHE A 19 7.32 -4.24 -12.99
CA PHE A 19 6.24 -4.77 -12.15
C PHE A 19 6.74 -5.88 -11.21
N PHE A 20 7.49 -6.87 -11.73
CA PHE A 20 8.01 -7.96 -10.91
C PHE A 20 9.14 -7.52 -9.97
N ARG A 21 9.95 -6.53 -10.36
CA ARG A 21 10.93 -5.89 -9.47
C ARG A 21 10.24 -5.26 -8.26
N GLN A 22 9.18 -4.49 -8.47
CA GLN A 22 8.42 -3.88 -7.37
C GLN A 22 7.75 -4.93 -6.49
N LYS A 23 7.11 -5.94 -7.11
CA LYS A 23 6.38 -7.00 -6.40
C LYS A 23 7.28 -7.92 -5.58
N SER A 24 8.49 -8.19 -6.06
CA SER A 24 9.47 -9.01 -5.34
C SER A 24 10.17 -8.25 -4.20
N ARG A 25 10.33 -6.92 -4.27
CA ARG A 25 11.12 -6.10 -3.33
C ARG A 25 12.59 -6.55 -3.20
N VAL A 26 13.12 -7.28 -4.19
CA VAL A 26 14.54 -7.67 -4.24
C VAL A 26 15.35 -6.46 -4.68
N ARG A 27 16.29 -6.00 -3.84
CA ARG A 27 17.03 -4.76 -4.09
C ARG A 27 18.05 -4.89 -5.23
N TRP A 28 18.64 -6.06 -5.46
CA TRP A 28 19.69 -6.26 -6.47
C TRP A 28 19.75 -7.71 -6.97
N LEU A 29 19.80 -7.90 -8.29
CA LEU A 29 20.52 -9.00 -8.91
C LEU A 29 21.62 -8.33 -9.72
N LYS A 30 22.85 -8.44 -9.22
CA LYS A 30 24.05 -8.15 -9.99
C LYS A 30 24.07 -9.17 -11.12
N GLU A 31 23.85 -8.69 -12.33
CA GLU A 31 24.27 -9.25 -13.62
C GLU A 31 23.91 -10.71 -13.97
N GLU A 32 23.35 -10.84 -15.18
CA GLU A 32 23.49 -11.99 -16.09
C GLU A 32 22.63 -13.25 -15.91
N ASP A 33 21.58 -13.21 -15.10
CA ASP A 33 20.45 -14.11 -15.35
C ASP A 33 19.18 -13.30 -15.55
N ARG A 34 18.60 -13.41 -16.76
CA ARG A 34 17.29 -12.83 -17.14
C ARG A 34 16.17 -13.59 -16.43
N ASN A 35 16.35 -13.88 -15.15
CA ASN A 35 15.76 -14.98 -14.43
C ASN A 35 14.39 -14.62 -13.86
N THR A 36 13.46 -14.44 -14.80
CA THR A 36 12.02 -14.41 -14.56
C THR A 36 11.60 -15.50 -13.57
N LYS A 37 12.13 -16.73 -13.66
CA LYS A 37 11.79 -17.82 -12.72
C LYS A 37 12.15 -17.50 -11.27
N PHE A 38 13.33 -16.95 -10.98
CA PHE A 38 13.70 -16.58 -9.62
C PHE A 38 12.77 -15.49 -9.06
N PHE A 39 12.49 -14.45 -9.85
CA PHE A 39 11.56 -13.39 -9.43
C PHE A 39 10.14 -13.92 -9.24
N HIS A 40 9.63 -14.73 -10.16
CA HIS A 40 8.31 -15.33 -10.03
C HIS A 40 8.21 -16.24 -8.80
N GLN A 41 9.24 -17.04 -8.52
CA GLN A 41 9.28 -17.88 -7.31
C GLN A 41 9.34 -17.04 -6.04
N TYR A 42 10.15 -15.98 -6.02
CA TYR A 42 10.22 -15.08 -4.87
C TYR A 42 8.90 -14.34 -4.65
N VAL A 43 8.27 -13.86 -5.72
CA VAL A 43 6.93 -13.26 -5.69
C VAL A 43 5.91 -14.24 -5.15
N LYS A 44 5.88 -15.49 -5.65
CA LYS A 44 4.99 -16.54 -5.14
C LYS A 44 5.22 -16.83 -3.66
N LYS A 45 6.48 -16.98 -3.23
CA LYS A 45 6.85 -17.20 -1.82
C LYS A 45 6.38 -16.03 -0.94
N ARG A 46 6.56 -14.80 -1.42
CA ARG A 46 6.12 -13.59 -0.71
C ARG A 46 4.59 -13.48 -0.67
N GLN A 47 3.91 -13.81 -1.76
CA GLN A 47 2.44 -13.87 -1.82
C GLN A 47 1.89 -14.90 -0.84
N LEU A 48 2.49 -16.08 -0.77
CA LEU A 48 2.09 -17.12 0.18
C LEU A 48 2.29 -16.67 1.63
N ARG A 49 3.46 -16.11 1.96
CA ARG A 49 3.76 -15.64 3.31
C ARG A 49 2.89 -14.46 3.73
N ASN A 50 2.58 -13.57 2.80
CA ASN A 50 1.78 -12.36 3.08
C ASN A 50 0.29 -12.58 2.82
N ARG A 51 -0.14 -13.83 2.55
CA ARG A 51 -1.55 -14.13 2.36
C ARG A 51 -2.24 -14.02 3.72
N VAL A 52 -3.15 -13.06 3.82
CA VAL A 52 -4.05 -12.95 4.97
C VAL A 52 -5.10 -14.06 4.82
N LEU A 53 -5.01 -15.08 5.66
CA LEU A 53 -5.94 -16.22 5.68
C LEU A 53 -7.17 -15.93 6.55
N SER A 54 -6.97 -15.14 7.60
CA SER A 54 -8.02 -14.71 8.49
C SER A 54 -7.66 -13.39 9.13
N ILE A 55 -8.68 -12.64 9.51
CA ILE A 55 -8.56 -11.41 10.30
C ILE A 55 -9.44 -11.54 11.54
N GLN A 56 -9.07 -10.83 12.59
CA GLN A 56 -9.91 -10.68 13.76
C GLN A 56 -10.64 -9.34 13.66
N ASP A 57 -11.96 -9.36 13.82
CA ASP A 57 -12.77 -8.15 13.87
C ASP A 57 -12.63 -7.45 15.23
N SER A 58 -13.08 -6.20 15.30
CA SER A 58 -13.25 -5.38 16.50
C SER A 58 -14.05 -6.06 17.62
N GLU A 59 -14.97 -6.95 17.27
CA GLU A 59 -15.75 -7.77 18.22
C GLU A 59 -15.03 -9.05 18.68
N GLY A 60 -13.79 -9.26 18.24
CA GLY A 60 -12.98 -10.43 18.59
C GLY A 60 -13.26 -11.68 17.73
N ASN A 61 -14.19 -11.61 16.79
CA ASN A 61 -14.57 -12.70 15.89
C ASN A 61 -13.49 -12.98 14.83
N LEU A 62 -13.17 -14.25 14.61
CA LEU A 62 -12.17 -14.67 13.62
C LEU A 62 -12.86 -14.93 12.27
N ILE A 63 -12.56 -14.09 11.29
CA ILE A 63 -13.15 -14.15 9.95
C ILE A 63 -12.14 -14.83 9.02
N SER A 64 -12.50 -15.99 8.48
CA SER A 64 -11.68 -16.74 7.51
C SER A 64 -12.24 -16.71 6.08
N ASP A 65 -13.44 -16.17 5.87
CA ASP A 65 -14.04 -16.03 4.54
C ASP A 65 -13.30 -14.92 3.76
N PRO A 66 -12.68 -15.23 2.60
CA PRO A 66 -11.96 -14.25 1.79
C PRO A 66 -12.79 -13.03 1.40
N GLN A 67 -14.08 -13.19 1.10
CA GLN A 67 -14.94 -12.07 0.73
C GLN A 67 -15.16 -11.13 1.91
N ARG A 68 -15.43 -11.72 3.09
CA ARG A 68 -15.63 -10.95 4.31
C ARG A 68 -14.35 -10.26 4.78
N VAL A 69 -13.20 -10.93 4.68
CA VAL A 69 -11.88 -10.33 4.95
C VAL A 69 -11.66 -9.10 4.07
N GLN A 70 -11.94 -9.19 2.76
CA GLN A 70 -11.82 -8.05 1.85
C GLN A 70 -12.74 -6.89 2.25
N GLN A 71 -13.99 -7.18 2.61
CA GLN A 71 -14.93 -6.15 3.08
C GLN A 71 -14.45 -5.43 4.33
N CYS A 72 -13.97 -6.16 5.34
CA CYS A 72 -13.44 -5.56 6.57
C CYS A 72 -12.23 -4.66 6.29
N PHE A 73 -11.31 -5.06 5.39
CA PHE A 73 -10.21 -4.18 4.99
C PHE A 73 -10.70 -2.91 4.30
N LEU A 74 -11.66 -3.03 3.37
CA LEU A 74 -12.21 -1.88 2.68
C LEU A 74 -12.88 -0.92 3.67
N GLN A 75 -13.73 -1.45 4.56
CA GLN A 75 -14.42 -0.66 5.57
C GLN A 75 -13.41 0.05 6.49
N TYR A 76 -12.44 -0.68 7.03
CA TYR A 76 -11.41 -0.11 7.89
C TYR A 76 -10.65 1.05 7.23
N PHE A 77 -10.20 0.88 5.98
CA PHE A 77 -9.47 1.94 5.29
C PHE A 77 -10.38 3.06 4.81
N GLN A 78 -11.64 2.80 4.49
CA GLN A 78 -12.64 3.83 4.22
C GLN A 78 -12.85 4.70 5.45
N ASP A 79 -12.97 4.12 6.63
CA ASP A 79 -13.13 4.87 7.88
C ASP A 79 -11.85 5.62 8.27
N LEU A 80 -10.68 4.99 8.09
CA LEU A 80 -9.39 5.61 8.38
C LEU A 80 -9.07 6.79 7.46
N LEU A 81 -9.37 6.65 6.17
CA LEU A 81 -9.12 7.66 5.13
C LEU A 81 -10.34 8.54 4.86
N ALA A 82 -11.45 8.30 5.58
CA ALA A 82 -12.59 9.19 5.54
C ALA A 82 -12.07 10.60 5.84
N PRO A 83 -12.49 11.62 5.07
CA PRO A 83 -12.22 12.99 5.42
C PRO A 83 -12.73 13.17 6.84
N GLN A 84 -11.82 13.32 7.80
CA GLN A 84 -12.23 13.66 9.16
C GLN A 84 -12.97 14.98 9.02
N ALA A 85 -14.29 14.93 9.19
CA ALA A 85 -15.09 16.13 9.24
C ALA A 85 -14.52 16.93 10.41
N GLN A 86 -13.77 17.97 10.07
CA GLN A 86 -13.37 19.05 10.97
C GLN A 86 -12.26 18.68 11.97
N LEU A 87 -11.03 18.51 11.47
CA LEU A 87 -9.95 19.28 12.07
C LEU A 87 -9.69 20.47 11.16
N GLY A 88 -10.67 21.37 11.12
CA GLY A 88 -10.43 22.72 10.62
C GLY A 88 -9.26 23.28 11.40
N ARG A 89 -8.36 24.02 10.72
CA ARG A 89 -7.31 24.77 11.40
C ARG A 89 -8.00 25.56 12.53
N PRO A 90 -7.70 25.31 13.80
CA PRO A 90 -8.45 25.91 14.88
C PRO A 90 -8.31 27.43 14.77
N SER A 91 -9.41 28.15 15.01
CA SER A 91 -9.40 29.61 14.95
C SER A 91 -8.53 30.16 16.07
N VAL A 92 -8.05 31.40 15.93
CA VAL A 92 -7.19 32.01 16.96
C VAL A 92 -7.93 32.12 18.30
N GLU A 93 -9.25 32.26 18.25
CA GLU A 93 -10.15 32.30 19.40
C GLU A 93 -10.21 30.95 20.13
N GLU A 94 -10.36 29.85 19.39
CA GLU A 94 -10.36 28.48 19.94
C GLU A 94 -9.01 28.13 20.59
N ILE A 95 -7.91 28.57 19.99
CA ILE A 95 -6.56 28.38 20.54
C ILE A 95 -6.38 29.18 21.83
N ARG A 96 -6.96 30.40 21.94
CA ARG A 96 -6.86 31.25 23.13
C ARG A 96 -7.57 30.64 24.35
N GLU A 97 -8.67 29.93 24.18
CA GLU A 97 -9.38 29.28 25.29
C GLU A 97 -8.57 28.13 25.92
N VAL A 98 -7.72 27.47 25.13
CA VAL A 98 -6.89 26.35 25.60
C VAL A 98 -5.61 26.84 26.29
N ILE A 99 -5.12 28.04 25.96
CA ILE A 99 -3.92 28.61 26.57
C ILE A 99 -4.29 29.26 27.91
N GLN A 100 -4.17 28.49 29.00
CA GLN A 100 -4.50 28.95 30.35
C GLN A 100 -3.64 30.15 30.82
N HIS A 101 -2.41 30.28 30.33
CA HIS A 101 -1.50 31.39 30.65
C HIS A 101 -0.88 31.96 29.36
N PRO A 102 -1.46 33.03 28.78
CA PRO A 102 -0.83 33.70 27.65
C PRO A 102 0.49 34.31 28.11
N LEU A 103 1.57 34.03 27.38
CA LEU A 103 2.87 34.68 27.63
C LEU A 103 2.67 36.19 27.45
N SER A 104 2.80 36.94 28.54
CA SER A 104 2.83 38.39 28.51
C SER A 104 4.08 38.80 27.74
N ILE A 105 3.87 39.42 26.58
CA ILE A 105 4.95 40.06 25.82
C ILE A 105 5.05 41.46 26.40
N ASP A 106 6.09 41.71 27.18
CA ASP A 106 6.61 43.07 27.41
C ASP A 106 7.24 43.61 26.11
#